data_AF-A0A257YZD6-F1
#
_entry.id   AF-A0A257YZD6-F1
#
_cell.length_a   1.000
_cell.length_b   1.000
_cell.length_c   1.000
_cell.angle_alpha   90.00
_cell.angle_beta   90.00
_cell.angle_gamma   90.00
#
_symmetry.space_group_name_H-M   'P 1'
#
loop_
_entity.id
_entity.type
_entity.pdbx_description
1 polymer ?
#
loop_
_entity_poly.entity_id
_entity_poly.type
_entity_poly.pdbx_seq_one_letter_code
_entity_poly.pdbx_strand_id
1 'polypeptide(L)'
;MVEAWRGDLLESRHLGHAVIWGPSGIEAAWGDPETVIFPRSSAKMIQALPLVESGAADAARLTEADLAFACASHQGEARHVQRAGDWLAGLGLGEPDLRCGAHEPHDRAERNRLIKADLSP
;
A
#
# COMPACT_ATOMS: atom_id res chain seq x y z
N MET A 1 18.13 -13.79 -8.89
CA MET A 1 17.65 -12.47 -9.31
C MET A 1 18.54 -11.38 -8.71
N VAL A 2 18.73 -11.36 -7.39
CA VAL A 2 19.66 -10.44 -6.74
C VAL A 2 20.84 -11.23 -6.17
N GLU A 3 22.05 -10.72 -6.36
CA GLU A 3 23.28 -11.27 -5.81
C GLU A 3 23.88 -10.26 -4.82
N ALA A 4 24.28 -10.74 -3.64
CA ALA A 4 25.02 -9.97 -2.65
C ALA A 4 26.46 -10.50 -2.59
N TRP A 5 27.41 -9.61 -2.83
CA TRP A 5 28.84 -9.92 -2.91
C TRP A 5 29.57 -9.30 -1.71
N ARG A 6 30.58 -10.01 -1.18
CA ARG A 6 31.53 -9.51 -0.19
C ARG A 6 32.94 -9.57 -0.77
N GLY A 7 33.39 -8.46 -1.33
CA GLY A 7 34.57 -8.45 -2.21
C GLY A 7 34.30 -9.36 -3.41
N ASP A 8 35.22 -10.27 -3.70
CA ASP A 8 35.13 -11.18 -4.84
C ASP A 8 34.35 -12.47 -4.53
N LEU A 9 33.84 -12.62 -3.29
CA LEU A 9 33.03 -13.76 -2.89
C LEU A 9 31.54 -13.44 -3.06
N LEU A 10 30.87 -14.26 -3.87
CA LEU A 10 29.42 -14.27 -3.92
C LEU A 10 28.87 -14.88 -2.64
N GLU A 11 28.42 -14.03 -1.72
CA GLU A 11 28.01 -14.42 -0.38
C GLU A 11 26.56 -14.92 -0.34
N SER A 12 25.65 -14.31 -1.10
CA SER A 12 24.24 -14.71 -1.11
C SER A 12 23.57 -14.49 -2.46
N ARG A 13 22.67 -15.42 -2.79
CA ARG A 13 21.81 -15.34 -3.97
C ARG A 13 20.34 -15.36 -3.54
N HIS A 14 19.59 -14.37 -3.97
CA HIS A 14 18.15 -14.29 -3.77
C HIS A 14 17.44 -14.69 -5.07
N LEU A 15 16.66 -15.77 -4.98
CA LEU A 15 15.82 -16.27 -6.05
C LEU A 15 14.45 -15.59 -6.00
N GLY A 16 13.80 -15.50 -7.16
CA GLY A 16 12.50 -14.87 -7.29
C GLY A 16 12.00 -14.96 -8.73
N HIS A 17 10.75 -14.52 -8.91
CA HIS A 17 10.06 -14.50 -10.19
C HIS A 17 9.73 -13.06 -10.54
N ALA A 18 10.04 -12.62 -11.75
CA ALA A 18 9.72 -11.28 -12.23
C ALA A 18 9.32 -11.34 -13.69
N VAL A 19 8.34 -10.52 -14.06
CA VAL A 19 7.79 -10.44 -15.42
C VAL A 19 7.61 -8.98 -15.78
N ILE A 20 7.99 -8.63 -17.01
CA ILE A 20 7.57 -7.40 -17.67
C ILE A 20 6.49 -7.80 -18.67
N TRP A 21 5.28 -7.30 -18.45
CA TRP A 21 4.13 -7.53 -19.33
C TRP A 21 3.88 -6.31 -20.20
N GLY A 22 4.02 -6.49 -21.51
CA GLY A 22 3.74 -5.47 -22.52
C GLY A 22 2.39 -5.65 -23.21
N PRO A 23 2.09 -4.84 -24.23
CA PRO A 23 0.81 -4.87 -24.94
C PRO A 23 0.50 -6.21 -25.63
N SER A 24 1.52 -7.00 -25.98
CA SER A 24 1.37 -8.27 -26.71
C SER A 24 1.69 -9.52 -25.87
N GLY A 25 1.98 -9.37 -24.58
CA GLY A 25 2.33 -10.48 -23.68
C GLY A 25 3.61 -10.22 -22.89
N ILE A 26 4.28 -11.30 -22.47
CA ILE A 26 5.54 -11.24 -21.71
C ILE A 26 6.66 -10.72 -22.62
N GLU A 27 7.25 -9.57 -22.27
CA GLU A 27 8.42 -9.00 -22.94
C GLU A 27 9.73 -9.48 -22.32
N ALA A 28 9.74 -9.74 -21.01
CA ALA A 28 10.88 -10.30 -20.28
C ALA A 28 10.41 -11.08 -19.04
N ALA A 29 11.13 -12.14 -18.70
CA ALA A 29 10.90 -12.91 -17.49
C ALA A 29 12.20 -13.39 -16.84
N TRP A 30 12.20 -13.45 -15.51
CA TRP A 30 13.24 -14.06 -14.69
C TRP A 30 12.60 -15.04 -13.72
N GLY A 31 13.17 -16.24 -13.60
CA GLY A 31 12.52 -17.34 -12.88
C GLY A 31 11.40 -17.98 -13.71
N ASP A 32 10.38 -18.49 -13.04
CA ASP A 32 9.18 -19.09 -13.67
C ASP A 32 7.98 -18.11 -13.63
N PRO A 33 7.52 -17.58 -14.79
CA PRO A 33 6.39 -16.64 -14.83
C PRO A 33 5.04 -17.28 -14.47
N GLU A 34 4.92 -18.62 -14.53
CA GLU A 34 3.66 -19.33 -14.25
C GLU A 34 3.51 -19.72 -12.78
N THR A 35 4.50 -19.40 -11.94
CA THR A 35 4.45 -19.71 -10.51
C THR A 35 3.31 -18.94 -9.83
N VAL A 36 2.37 -19.69 -9.25
CA VAL A 36 1.26 -19.14 -8.48
C VAL A 36 1.73 -18.72 -7.09
N ILE A 37 1.55 -17.44 -6.75
CA ILE A 37 1.86 -16.87 -5.44
C ILE A 37 0.69 -16.06 -4.90
N PHE A 38 0.60 -15.91 -3.57
CA PHE A 38 -0.35 -14.97 -2.98
C PHE A 38 0.09 -13.53 -3.26
N PRO A 39 -0.75 -12.65 -3.82
CA PRO A 39 -0.37 -11.29 -4.20
C PRO A 39 -0.15 -10.38 -2.98
N ARG A 40 -0.71 -10.74 -1.81
CA ARG A 40 -0.63 -9.93 -0.59
C ARG A 40 -1.08 -8.49 -0.90
N SER A 41 -0.34 -7.49 -0.42
CA SER A 41 -0.68 -6.08 -0.55
C SER A 41 -0.72 -5.58 -2.00
N SER A 42 -0.13 -6.28 -2.98
CA SER A 42 -0.17 -5.84 -4.39
C SER A 42 -1.56 -5.94 -5.03
N ALA A 43 -2.46 -6.72 -4.44
CA ALA A 43 -3.84 -6.86 -4.92
C ALA A 43 -4.75 -5.66 -4.60
N LYS A 44 -4.26 -4.62 -3.90
CA LYS A 44 -5.09 -3.48 -3.48
C LYS A 44 -5.75 -2.73 -4.64
N MET A 45 -5.09 -2.62 -5.79
CA MET A 45 -5.70 -2.05 -7.00
C MET A 45 -6.96 -2.81 -7.39
N ILE A 46 -6.92 -4.14 -7.33
CA ILE A 46 -8.08 -5.01 -7.62
C ILE A 46 -9.14 -4.84 -6.52
N GLN A 47 -8.73 -4.74 -5.25
CA GLN A 47 -9.64 -4.50 -4.12
C GLN A 47 -10.35 -3.15 -4.20
N ALA A 48 -9.76 -2.15 -4.87
CA ALA A 48 -10.35 -0.83 -5.08
C ALA A 48 -11.32 -0.78 -6.27
N LEU A 49 -11.32 -1.76 -7.18
CA LEU A 49 -12.23 -1.78 -8.34
C LEU A 49 -13.71 -1.67 -7.95
N PRO A 50 -14.22 -2.43 -6.96
CA PRO A 50 -15.64 -2.32 -6.58
C PRO A 50 -16.05 -0.92 -6.11
N LEU A 51 -15.14 -0.14 -5.52
CA LEU A 51 -15.42 1.25 -5.12
C LEU A 51 -15.71 2.13 -6.34
N VAL A 52 -15.01 1.90 -7.45
CA VAL A 52 -15.19 2.63 -8.72
C VAL A 52 -16.35 2.05 -9.51
N GLU A 53 -16.35 0.74 -9.75
CA GLU A 53 -17.32 0.05 -10.62
C GLU A 53 -18.76 0.12 -10.09
N SER A 54 -18.95 0.25 -8.77
CA SER A 54 -20.28 0.43 -8.17
C SER A 54 -20.83 1.86 -8.31
N GLY A 55 -20.01 2.83 -8.74
CA GLY A 55 -20.35 4.26 -8.74
C GLY A 55 -20.25 4.92 -7.36
N ALA A 56 -19.82 4.20 -6.32
CA ALA A 56 -19.67 4.75 -4.96
C ALA A 56 -18.61 5.87 -4.92
N ALA A 57 -17.51 5.75 -5.66
CA ALA A 57 -16.50 6.79 -5.78
C ALA A 57 -17.09 8.11 -6.30
N ASP A 58 -17.89 8.05 -7.38
CA ASP A 58 -18.52 9.23 -7.98
C ASP A 58 -19.58 9.83 -7.05
N ALA A 59 -20.40 8.99 -6.43
CA ALA A 59 -21.43 9.42 -5.49
C ALA A 59 -20.84 10.16 -4.28
N ALA A 60 -19.68 9.69 -3.79
CA ALA A 60 -18.93 10.32 -2.72
C ALA A 60 -18.01 11.47 -3.19
N ARG A 61 -17.94 11.73 -4.50
CA ARG A 61 -17.06 12.74 -5.12
C ARG A 61 -15.58 12.54 -4.75
N LEU A 62 -15.13 11.29 -4.75
CA LEU A 62 -13.74 10.95 -4.46
C LEU A 62 -12.80 11.51 -5.52
N THR A 63 -11.65 12.02 -5.08
CA THR A 63 -10.61 12.55 -5.94
C THR A 63 -9.62 11.45 -6.36
N GLU A 64 -8.75 11.73 -7.33
CA GLU A 64 -7.65 10.83 -7.68
C GLU A 64 -6.77 10.49 -6.47
N ALA A 65 -6.61 11.42 -5.53
CA ALA A 65 -5.85 11.19 -4.32
C ALA A 65 -6.57 10.25 -3.33
N ASP A 66 -7.90 10.19 -3.34
CA ASP A 66 -8.68 9.21 -2.55
C ASP A 66 -8.64 7.83 -3.18
N LEU A 67 -8.68 7.75 -4.52
CA LEU A 67 -8.48 6.50 -5.24
C LEU A 67 -7.05 5.96 -5.03
N ALA A 68 -6.05 6.83 -5.07
CA ALA A 68 -4.67 6.48 -4.75
C ALA A 68 -4.55 5.97 -3.30
N PHE A 69 -5.25 6.60 -2.36
CA PHE A 69 -5.32 6.15 -0.96
C PHE A 69 -5.97 4.77 -0.83
N ALA A 70 -7.10 4.51 -1.49
CA ALA A 70 -7.74 3.19 -1.49
C ALA A 70 -6.82 2.08 -2.03
N CYS A 71 -5.89 2.44 -2.92
CA CYS A 71 -4.94 1.53 -3.54
C CYS A 71 -3.61 1.37 -2.78
N ALA A 72 -3.32 2.24 -1.83
CA ALA A 72 -2.00 2.36 -1.21
C ALA A 72 -1.78 1.41 -0.04
N SER A 73 -0.51 1.15 0.27
CA SER A 73 -0.13 0.63 1.57
C SER A 73 0.11 1.80 2.53
N HIS A 74 -0.67 1.88 3.60
CA HIS A 74 -0.58 2.98 4.57
C HIS A 74 0.52 2.70 5.61
N GLN A 75 1.40 3.68 5.81
CA GLN A 75 2.49 3.62 6.80
C GLN A 75 2.16 4.38 8.10
N GLY A 76 0.92 4.90 8.24
CA GLY A 76 0.53 5.70 9.41
C GLY A 76 1.06 7.13 9.44
N GLU A 77 1.57 7.65 8.32
CA GLU A 77 1.92 9.09 8.19
C GLU A 77 0.72 10.00 8.49
N ALA A 78 0.98 11.22 8.97
CA ALA A 78 -0.06 12.21 9.27
C ALA A 78 -1.04 12.45 8.10
N ARG A 79 -0.54 12.46 6.86
CA ARG A 79 -1.39 12.58 5.65
C ARG A 79 -2.34 11.40 5.44
N HIS A 80 -1.97 10.20 5.88
CA HIS A 80 -2.84 9.03 5.82
C HIS A 80 -3.96 9.14 6.85
N VAL A 81 -3.62 9.52 8.08
CA VAL A 81 -4.59 9.73 9.17
C VAL A 81 -5.58 10.83 8.80
N GLN A 82 -5.08 11.98 8.32
CA GLN A 82 -5.93 13.08 7.87
C GLN A 82 -6.90 12.64 6.78
N ARG A 83 -6.42 11.95 5.74
CA ARG A 83 -7.26 11.52 4.61
C ARG A 83 -8.30 10.48 5.02
N ALA A 84 -7.95 9.53 5.89
CA ALA A 84 -8.92 8.60 6.46
C ALA A 84 -10.00 9.35 7.27
N GLY A 85 -9.59 10.34 8.06
CA GLY A 85 -10.51 11.20 8.82
C GLY A 85 -11.45 12.01 7.93
N ASP A 86 -10.94 12.65 6.88
CA ASP A 86 -11.74 13.43 5.92
C ASP A 86 -12.78 12.54 5.21
N TRP A 87 -12.38 11.31 4.85
CA TRP A 87 -13.29 10.35 4.24
C TRP A 87 -14.38 9.90 5.22
N LEU A 88 -14.03 9.52 6.44
CA LEU A 88 -15.00 9.16 7.49
C LEU A 88 -15.99 10.32 7.73
N ALA A 89 -15.49 11.55 7.84
CA ALA A 89 -16.33 12.74 8.02
C ALA A 89 -17.30 12.93 6.85
N GLY A 90 -16.87 12.67 5.61
CA GLY A 90 -17.73 12.67 4.43
C GLY A 90 -18.87 11.64 4.47
N LEU A 91 -18.72 10.58 5.27
CA LEU A 91 -19.73 9.56 5.55
C LEU A 91 -20.55 9.85 6.82
N GLY A 92 -20.29 10.95 7.53
CA GLY A 92 -20.89 11.25 8.82
C GLY A 92 -20.37 10.38 9.97
N LEU A 93 -19.18 9.79 9.80
CA LEU A 93 -18.50 8.93 10.78
C LEU A 93 -17.28 9.64 11.37
N GLY A 94 -16.74 9.09 12.45
CA GLY A 94 -15.49 9.53 13.07
C GLY A 94 -14.60 8.38 13.53
N GLU A 95 -13.49 8.71 14.18
CA GLU A 95 -12.56 7.73 14.75
C GLU A 95 -13.25 6.68 15.65
N PRO A 96 -14.23 7.02 16.52
CA PRO A 96 -14.90 6.02 17.36
C PRO A 96 -15.71 4.97 16.61
N ASP A 97 -16.04 5.20 15.33
CA ASP A 97 -16.75 4.24 14.48
C ASP A 97 -15.81 3.18 13.89
N LEU A 98 -14.49 3.39 13.97
CA LEU A 98 -13.50 2.41 13.55
C LEU A 98 -13.54 1.20 14.48
N ARG A 99 -13.55 0.01 13.87
CA ARG A 99 -13.49 -1.27 14.60
C ARG A 99 -12.06 -1.75 14.84
N CYS A 100 -11.08 -0.88 14.60
CA CYS A 100 -9.67 -1.10 14.88
C CYS A 100 -9.21 -0.11 15.96
N GLY A 101 -8.22 -0.50 16.75
CA GLY A 101 -7.54 0.42 17.65
C GLY A 101 -6.44 1.22 16.94
N ALA A 102 -5.82 2.12 17.68
CA ALA A 102 -4.63 2.83 17.24
C ALA A 102 -3.42 1.89 17.14
N HIS A 103 -2.48 2.21 16.25
CA HIS A 103 -1.19 1.53 16.15
C HIS A 103 -0.08 2.57 15.95
N GLU A 104 1.13 2.23 16.39
CA GLU A 104 2.31 3.07 16.14
C GLU A 104 2.57 3.19 14.62
N PRO A 105 2.83 4.39 14.07
CA PRO A 105 3.17 4.54 12.66
C PRO A 105 4.40 3.73 12.26
N HIS A 106 4.30 3.04 11.13
CA HIS A 106 5.47 2.40 10.51
C HIS A 106 6.40 3.42 9.84
N ASP A 107 5.87 4.59 9.45
CA ASP A 107 6.70 5.71 9.03
C ASP A 107 7.55 6.23 10.20
N ARG A 108 8.87 6.11 10.03
CA ARG A 108 9.83 6.44 11.09
C ARG A 108 9.84 7.92 11.44
N ALA A 109 9.61 8.80 10.47
CA ALA A 109 9.64 10.23 10.71
C ALA A 109 8.44 10.64 11.56
N GLU A 110 7.25 10.15 11.21
CA GLU A 110 6.01 10.42 11.94
C GLU A 110 6.02 9.80 13.33
N ARG A 111 6.43 8.53 13.46
CA ARG A 111 6.62 7.88 14.76
C ARG A 111 7.52 8.71 15.67
N ASN A 112 8.68 9.12 15.17
CA ASN A 112 9.62 9.93 15.97
C ASN A 112 9.04 11.32 16.28
N ARG A 113 8.21 11.89 15.41
CA ARG A 113 7.52 13.16 15.65
C ARG A 113 6.54 13.04 16.81
N LEU A 114 5.71 12.00 16.82
CA LEU A 114 4.75 11.72 17.90
C LEU A 114 5.47 11.58 19.24
N ILE A 115 6.52 10.75 19.32
CA ILE A 115 7.32 10.55 20.53
C ILE A 115 7.92 11.88 21.04
N LYS A 116 8.54 12.67 20.16
CA LYS A 116 9.17 13.94 20.56
C LYS A 116 8.16 15.00 21.01
N ALA A 117 6.92 14.90 20.55
CA ALA A 117 5.83 15.81 20.90
C ALA A 117 5.00 15.32 22.08
N ASP A 118 5.34 14.16 22.68
CA ASP A 118 4.55 13.48 23.71
C ASP A 118 3.09 13.25 23.26
N LEU A 119 2.92 12.89 21.99
CA LEU A 119 1.64 12.56 21.38
C LEU A 119 1.51 11.05 21.17
N SER A 120 0.30 10.55 21.34
CA SER A 120 -0.07 9.19 20.99
C SER A 120 -0.66 9.13 19.57
N PRO A 121 -0.50 8.00 18.86
CA PRO A 121 -1.29 7.69 17.68
C PRO A 121 -2.78 7.57 18.00
#